data_AF-T1J1F4-F1
#
_entry.id   AF-T1J1F4-F1
#
_cell.length_a   1.000
_cell.length_b   1.000
_cell.length_c   1.000
_cell.angle_alpha   90.00
_cell.angle_beta   90.00
_cell.angle_gamma   90.00
#
_symmetry.space_group_name_H-M   'P 1'
#
loop_
_entity.id
_entity.type
_entity.pdbx_description
1 polymer ?
#
loop_
_entity_poly.entity_id
_entity_poly.type
_entity_poly.pdbx_seq_one_letter_code
_entity_poly.pdbx_strand_id
1 'polypeptide(L)'
;MADPKYANLPGIAYDQPDVFETSDLPEVDQAAFDIGDESESVEHFSDRISRYRRIGYDVTSGDFEMAGEGEHETPQQKYQRLQHELRELMEDVSQIKQNVKADEKSDQNSVAITAKQVGNLEKQLVELKLEQVLSSEIIANLSDPQGTLQKKLLNQVESFTKTGSLSTGKKDPAPKSSGDNQLIYELHYKPEQVKFLQSAKVAEFERRIEKLESLIGHNQDKMLTLTNDTNQKHLLGMVSALSSKVSLLDPEQLDMIEGRLHIFSQKLHAISEKTPVDTADKQSKISEMYQIVKKMESLNVTLPEVVERMVALKGLHEQALQFSKTVTQLDLTQQQIQAAIKDNKKLLKEVQENFSKNMTVIKNNVTNLDSRISELKK
;
A
#
# COMPACT_ATOMS: atom_id res chain seq x y z
N MET A 1 -18.21 -3.40 -43.32
CA MET A 1 -17.35 -3.97 -44.37
C MET A 1 -17.04 -5.39 -43.96
N ALA A 2 -17.29 -6.38 -44.83
CA ALA A 2 -17.08 -7.79 -44.49
C ALA A 2 -15.61 -8.07 -44.21
N ASP A 3 -15.35 -8.87 -43.18
CA ASP A 3 -14.00 -9.32 -42.84
C ASP A 3 -13.42 -10.16 -44.00
N PRO A 4 -12.19 -9.87 -44.47
CA PRO A 4 -11.60 -10.53 -45.64
C PRO A 4 -11.41 -12.04 -45.44
N LYS A 5 -11.38 -12.50 -44.19
CA LYS A 5 -11.28 -13.91 -43.82
C LYS A 5 -12.53 -14.72 -44.23
N TYR A 6 -13.70 -14.07 -44.30
CA TYR A 6 -14.98 -14.74 -44.50
C TYR A 6 -15.62 -14.48 -45.88
N ALA A 7 -15.08 -13.53 -46.65
CA ALA A 7 -15.63 -13.06 -47.92
C ALA A 7 -15.90 -14.16 -48.96
N ASN A 8 -15.10 -15.24 -48.97
CA ASN A 8 -15.19 -16.33 -49.95
C ASN A 8 -15.93 -17.58 -49.44
N LEU A 9 -16.47 -17.53 -48.21
CA LEU A 9 -17.22 -18.65 -47.65
C LEU A 9 -18.69 -18.55 -48.06
N PRO A 10 -19.29 -19.62 -48.62
CA PRO A 10 -20.72 -19.64 -48.90
C PRO A 10 -21.51 -19.69 -47.57
N GLY A 11 -22.66 -18.99 -47.52
CA GLY A 11 -23.58 -19.03 -46.38
C GLY A 11 -23.30 -18.05 -45.23
N ILE A 12 -22.43 -17.04 -45.43
CA ILE A 12 -22.24 -15.95 -44.48
C ILE A 12 -23.30 -14.87 -44.71
N ALA A 13 -24.00 -14.47 -43.65
CA ALA A 13 -24.97 -13.38 -43.68
C ALA A 13 -24.23 -12.04 -43.52
N TYR A 14 -24.24 -11.19 -44.55
CA TYR A 14 -23.58 -9.88 -44.54
C TYR A 14 -24.50 -8.71 -44.18
N ASP A 15 -25.81 -8.89 -44.37
CA ASP A 15 -26.83 -7.84 -44.20
C ASP A 15 -27.70 -8.09 -42.95
N GLN A 16 -27.17 -8.80 -41.96
CA GLN A 16 -27.82 -9.04 -40.68
C GLN A 16 -27.06 -8.31 -39.56
N PRO A 17 -27.76 -7.81 -38.54
CA PRO A 17 -27.10 -7.24 -37.37
C PRO A 17 -26.32 -8.34 -36.63
N ASP A 18 -25.13 -7.99 -36.15
CA ASP A 18 -24.24 -8.93 -35.44
C ASP A 18 -24.86 -9.42 -34.10
N VAL A 19 -25.72 -8.60 -33.49
CA VAL A 19 -26.37 -8.88 -32.20
C VAL A 19 -27.85 -8.50 -32.29
N PHE A 20 -28.71 -9.43 -31.88
CA PHE A 20 -30.14 -9.17 -31.64
C PHE A 20 -30.37 -9.11 -30.13
N GLU A 21 -30.42 -7.89 -29.60
CA GLU A 21 -30.65 -7.65 -28.17
C GLU A 21 -32.00 -6.97 -27.94
N THR A 22 -32.58 -7.21 -26.76
CA THR A 22 -33.73 -6.44 -26.28
C THR A 22 -33.28 -5.04 -25.91
N SER A 23 -34.18 -4.06 -25.99
CA SER A 23 -33.91 -2.67 -25.60
C SER A 23 -33.31 -2.63 -24.20
N ASP A 24 -32.13 -2.03 -24.07
CA ASP A 24 -31.40 -1.93 -22.79
C ASP A 24 -32.16 -0.95 -21.87
N LEU A 25 -33.03 -1.49 -21.03
CA LEU A 25 -33.77 -0.74 -20.01
C LEU A 25 -32.86 -0.60 -18.78
N PRO A 26 -32.79 0.60 -18.17
CA PRO A 26 -31.97 0.80 -16.98
C PRO A 26 -32.37 -0.18 -15.88
N GLU A 27 -31.38 -0.82 -15.24
CA GLU A 27 -31.58 -1.86 -14.21
C GLU A 27 -32.50 -1.41 -13.05
N VAL A 28 -32.66 -0.11 -12.85
CA VAL A 28 -33.56 0.52 -11.87
C VAL A 28 -35.04 0.16 -12.13
N ASP A 29 -35.41 -0.10 -13.38
CA ASP A 29 -36.78 -0.51 -13.76
C ASP A 29 -36.98 -2.03 -13.74
N GLN A 30 -35.92 -2.82 -13.48
CA GLN A 30 -35.96 -4.28 -13.42
C GLN A 30 -36.06 -4.82 -11.98
N ALA A 31 -35.84 -3.98 -10.98
CA ALA A 31 -35.84 -4.35 -9.57
C ALA A 31 -37.13 -3.93 -8.84
N ALA A 32 -38.23 -4.64 -9.10
CA ALA A 32 -39.30 -4.76 -8.12
C ALA A 32 -39.06 -6.03 -7.29
N PHE A 33 -38.05 -6.00 -6.42
CA PHE A 33 -37.78 -7.07 -5.44
C PHE A 33 -38.23 -6.61 -4.05
N ASP A 34 -39.03 -7.49 -3.43
CA ASP A 34 -39.53 -7.43 -2.05
C ASP A 34 -38.51 -6.85 -1.06
N ILE A 35 -38.93 -5.81 -0.36
CA ILE A 35 -38.25 -5.33 0.85
C ILE A 35 -38.55 -6.36 1.95
N GLY A 36 -37.72 -7.39 2.01
CA GLY A 36 -37.58 -8.26 3.17
C GLY A 36 -36.89 -7.48 4.29
N ASP A 37 -37.69 -7.09 5.28
CA ASP A 37 -37.28 -6.39 6.48
C ASP A 37 -36.51 -7.37 7.40
N GLU A 38 -35.18 -7.45 7.26
CA GLU A 38 -34.31 -8.16 8.20
C GLU A 38 -33.09 -7.30 8.57
N SER A 39 -33.18 -6.62 9.70
CA SER A 39 -32.03 -6.26 10.54
C SER A 39 -32.48 -5.87 11.95
N GLU A 40 -32.67 -6.86 12.83
CA GLU A 40 -32.58 -6.64 14.27
C GLU A 40 -31.10 -6.49 14.66
N SER A 41 -30.61 -5.25 14.73
CA SER A 41 -29.35 -4.92 15.40
C SER A 41 -29.53 -5.07 16.91
N VAL A 42 -29.16 -6.22 17.46
CA VAL A 42 -29.10 -6.44 18.91
C VAL A 42 -27.85 -5.74 19.45
N GLU A 43 -28.00 -4.46 19.82
CA GLU A 43 -26.97 -3.74 20.58
C GLU A 43 -27.04 -4.16 22.06
N HIS A 44 -26.00 -4.86 22.52
CA HIS A 44 -25.86 -5.29 23.92
C HIS A 44 -25.24 -4.19 24.79
N PHE A 45 -26.07 -3.38 25.47
CA PHE A 45 -25.65 -2.43 26.52
C PHE A 45 -25.47 -3.11 27.89
N SER A 46 -24.52 -4.04 28.00
CA SER A 46 -24.15 -4.64 29.30
C SER A 46 -22.64 -4.57 29.54
N ASP A 47 -22.10 -3.35 29.62
CA ASP A 47 -20.78 -3.14 30.21
C ASP A 47 -20.89 -2.39 31.54
N ARG A 48 -20.44 -3.08 32.60
CA ARG A 48 -20.35 -2.55 33.96
C ARG A 48 -19.10 -1.67 34.04
N ILE A 49 -19.26 -0.44 34.51
CA ILE A 49 -18.17 0.51 34.75
C ILE A 49 -17.17 -0.11 35.73
N SER A 50 -15.95 -0.36 35.27
CA SER A 50 -14.81 -0.90 36.04
C SER A 50 -13.81 0.23 36.35
N ARG A 51 -13.16 0.17 37.52
CA ARG A 51 -12.09 1.12 37.91
C ARG A 51 -10.73 0.83 37.28
N TYR A 52 -10.60 -0.24 36.48
CA TYR A 52 -9.38 -0.57 35.74
C TYR A 52 -9.58 -0.40 34.23
N ARG A 53 -8.55 0.18 33.59
CA ARG A 53 -8.50 0.43 32.14
C ARG A 53 -8.43 -0.89 31.38
N ARG A 54 -9.44 -1.20 30.55
CA ARG A 54 -9.36 -2.31 29.61
C ARG A 54 -8.77 -1.82 28.29
N ILE A 55 -7.64 -2.41 27.91
CA ILE A 55 -6.98 -2.19 26.62
C ILE A 55 -7.87 -2.82 25.55
N GLY A 56 -8.35 -2.04 24.57
CA GLY A 56 -9.10 -2.57 23.44
C GLY A 56 -10.10 -1.62 22.77
N TYR A 57 -10.50 -0.53 23.44
CA TYR A 57 -11.24 0.56 22.80
C TYR A 57 -10.29 1.70 22.50
N ASP A 58 -10.25 2.10 21.24
CA ASP A 58 -9.52 3.26 20.73
C ASP A 58 -10.17 4.54 21.26
N VAL A 59 -9.86 4.87 22.51
CA VAL A 59 -10.04 6.21 23.07
C VAL A 59 -8.70 6.94 22.91
N THR A 60 -8.28 7.13 21.66
CA THR A 60 -7.30 8.14 21.25
C THR A 60 -7.98 9.51 21.17
N SER A 61 -8.76 9.85 22.19
CA SER A 61 -9.40 11.17 22.30
C SER A 61 -8.98 11.82 23.61
N GLY A 62 -7.91 12.59 23.49
CA GLY A 62 -7.45 13.55 24.49
C GLY A 62 -5.94 13.44 24.66
N ASP A 63 -5.16 14.34 24.05
CA ASP A 63 -3.72 14.52 24.26
C ASP A 63 -3.34 14.93 25.71
N PHE A 64 -4.29 14.85 26.63
CA PHE A 64 -4.24 15.30 28.01
C PHE A 64 -4.82 14.21 28.92
N GLU A 65 -4.04 13.17 29.20
CA GLU A 65 -4.39 12.15 30.19
C GLU A 65 -3.60 12.39 31.49
N MET A 66 -4.30 12.62 32.60
CA MET A 66 -3.69 12.62 33.94
C MET A 66 -3.74 11.21 34.54
N ALA A 67 -2.65 10.78 35.18
CA ALA A 67 -2.57 9.47 35.82
C ALA A 67 -3.46 9.46 37.06
N GLY A 68 -4.16 8.34 37.27
CA GLY A 68 -4.88 8.11 38.52
C GLY A 68 -3.91 8.00 39.70
N GLU A 69 -4.37 8.40 40.88
CA GLU A 69 -3.59 8.40 42.12
C GLU A 69 -3.07 6.97 42.43
N GLY A 70 -1.75 6.77 42.29
CA GLY A 70 -1.06 5.50 42.56
C GLY A 70 -0.32 4.84 41.39
N GLU A 71 -0.43 5.35 40.16
CA GLU A 71 0.36 4.86 39.01
C GLU A 71 1.66 5.67 38.78
N HIS A 72 2.71 5.04 38.23
CA HIS A 72 3.96 5.72 37.91
C HIS A 72 3.79 6.59 36.65
N GLU A 73 3.85 7.91 36.83
CA GLU A 73 3.75 8.89 35.74
C GLU A 73 4.88 8.76 34.71
N THR A 74 4.52 8.84 33.43
CA THR A 74 5.51 9.00 32.35
C THR A 74 6.15 10.40 32.42
N PRO A 75 7.40 10.59 31.94
CA PRO A 75 8.05 11.91 31.97
C PRO A 75 7.26 13.01 31.23
N GLN A 76 6.54 12.66 30.16
CA GLN A 76 5.67 13.58 29.42
C GLN A 76 4.43 13.98 30.23
N GLN A 77 3.80 13.00 30.90
CA GLN A 77 2.66 13.26 31.77
C GLN A 77 3.02 14.08 33.01
N LYS A 78 4.20 13.82 33.60
CA LYS A 78 4.76 14.62 34.69
C LYS A 78 5.03 16.06 34.23
N TYR A 79 5.53 16.27 33.02
CA TYR A 79 5.73 17.60 32.45
C TYR A 79 4.41 18.35 32.27
N GLN A 80 3.38 17.70 31.73
CA GLN A 80 2.04 18.29 31.56
C GLN A 80 1.39 18.64 32.91
N ARG A 81 1.52 17.76 33.93
CA ARG A 81 1.06 18.08 35.29
C ARG A 81 1.81 19.27 35.87
N LEU A 82 3.13 19.31 35.78
CA LEU A 82 3.93 20.43 36.26
C LEU A 82 3.55 21.74 35.56
N GLN A 83 3.20 21.70 34.27
CA GLN A 83 2.71 22.88 33.56
C GLN A 83 1.36 23.37 34.11
N HIS A 84 0.46 22.46 34.48
CA HIS A 84 -0.81 22.81 35.12
C HIS A 84 -0.60 23.37 36.53
N GLU A 85 0.14 22.65 37.37
CA GLU A 85 0.46 23.02 38.77
C GLU A 85 1.15 24.40 38.83
N LEU A 86 2.05 24.69 37.89
CA LEU A 86 2.73 25.99 37.85
C LEU A 86 1.79 27.12 37.39
N ARG A 87 0.80 26.82 36.54
CA ARG A 87 -0.23 27.79 36.13
C ARG A 87 -1.19 28.08 37.27
N GLU A 88 -1.61 27.06 38.00
CA GLU A 88 -2.43 27.19 39.21
C GLU A 88 -1.69 28.00 40.29
N LEU A 89 -0.42 27.68 40.55
CA LEU A 89 0.42 28.45 41.47
C LEU A 89 0.59 29.92 41.04
N MET A 90 0.67 30.19 39.73
CA MET A 90 0.71 31.56 39.23
C MET A 90 -0.60 32.30 39.47
N GLU A 91 -1.73 31.62 39.29
CA GLU A 91 -3.06 32.16 39.56
C GLU A 91 -3.23 32.46 41.05
N ASP A 92 -2.85 31.54 41.93
CA ASP A 92 -2.87 31.73 43.39
C ASP A 92 -1.97 32.89 43.84
N VAL A 93 -0.75 32.99 43.32
CA VAL A 93 0.15 34.11 43.63
C VAL A 93 -0.42 35.43 43.11
N SER A 94 -1.12 35.41 41.98
CA SER A 94 -1.81 36.59 41.45
C SER A 94 -3.02 37.01 42.30
N GLN A 95 -3.77 36.04 42.83
CA GLN A 95 -4.89 36.28 43.75
C GLN A 95 -4.38 36.79 45.11
N ILE A 96 -3.30 36.22 45.64
CA ILE A 96 -2.64 36.71 46.87
C ILE A 96 -2.15 38.15 46.66
N LYS A 97 -1.54 38.45 45.50
CA LYS A 97 -1.12 39.81 45.16
C LYS A 97 -2.29 40.80 45.14
N GLN A 98 -3.48 40.38 44.71
CA GLN A 98 -4.69 41.23 44.71
C GLN A 98 -5.29 41.39 46.12
N ASN A 99 -5.15 40.37 46.97
CA ASN A 99 -5.73 40.34 48.32
C ASN A 99 -4.85 41.02 49.40
N VAL A 100 -3.56 41.26 49.14
CA VAL A 100 -2.67 42.02 50.05
C VAL A 100 -3.03 43.51 50.02
N LYS A 101 -3.71 43.97 51.08
CA LYS A 101 -4.04 45.39 51.31
C LYS A 101 -2.76 46.23 51.42
N ALA A 102 -2.83 47.47 50.93
CA ALA A 102 -1.72 48.37 50.62
C ALA A 102 -0.83 48.88 51.78
N ASP A 103 -0.91 48.32 52.99
CA ASP A 103 -0.23 48.87 54.18
C ASP A 103 1.13 48.23 54.51
N GLU A 104 1.52 47.11 53.87
CA GLU A 104 2.86 46.50 54.05
C GLU A 104 3.61 46.38 52.71
N LYS A 105 4.42 47.41 52.40
CA LYS A 105 5.22 47.49 51.16
C LYS A 105 6.32 46.42 51.06
N SER A 106 6.76 45.82 52.16
CA SER A 106 7.73 44.71 52.17
C SER A 106 7.14 43.45 51.55
N ASP A 107 5.88 43.17 51.90
CA ASP A 107 5.22 41.92 51.56
C ASP A 107 4.75 41.95 50.10
N GLN A 108 4.29 43.10 49.62
CA GLN A 108 4.02 43.31 48.19
C GLN A 108 5.26 43.13 47.31
N ASN A 109 6.43 43.61 47.75
CA ASN A 109 7.67 43.42 47.00
C ASN A 109 8.11 41.96 47.01
N SER A 110 7.94 41.24 48.13
CA SER A 110 8.25 39.80 48.21
C SER A 110 7.34 38.95 47.31
N VAL A 111 6.02 39.22 47.32
CA VAL A 111 5.02 38.54 46.47
C VAL A 111 5.22 38.90 44.99
N ALA A 112 5.67 40.12 44.69
CA ALA A 112 6.01 40.50 43.32
C ALA A 112 7.31 39.83 42.83
N ILE A 113 8.29 39.58 43.72
CA ILE A 113 9.51 38.85 43.39
C ILE A 113 9.19 37.36 43.17
N THR A 114 8.38 36.74 44.02
CA THR A 114 7.97 35.34 43.84
C THR A 114 7.13 35.16 42.57
N ALA A 115 6.22 36.07 42.25
CA ALA A 115 5.49 36.07 40.98
C ALA A 115 6.43 36.13 39.76
N LYS A 116 7.48 36.97 39.83
CA LYS A 116 8.51 37.03 38.76
C LYS A 116 9.32 35.75 38.68
N GLN A 117 9.64 35.11 39.80
CA GLN A 117 10.36 33.83 39.83
C GLN A 117 9.50 32.69 39.28
N VAL A 118 8.22 32.60 39.63
CA VAL A 118 7.26 31.62 39.08
C VAL A 118 7.08 31.82 37.57
N GLY A 119 6.96 33.07 37.10
CA GLY A 119 6.91 33.36 35.67
C GLY A 119 8.21 33.04 34.91
N ASN A 120 9.37 33.14 35.56
CA ASN A 120 10.63 32.69 34.97
C ASN A 120 10.74 31.16 34.92
N LEU A 121 10.22 30.47 35.94
CA LEU A 121 10.14 29.00 35.96
C LEU A 121 9.20 28.47 34.87
N GLU A 122 8.09 29.18 34.59
CA GLU A 122 7.19 28.84 33.48
C GLU A 122 7.92 28.92 32.14
N LYS A 123 8.63 30.03 31.92
CA LYS A 123 9.42 30.22 30.69
C LYS A 123 10.51 29.16 30.56
N GLN A 124 11.20 28.83 31.64
CA GLN A 124 12.21 27.76 31.63
C GLN A 124 11.58 26.38 31.36
N LEU A 125 10.41 26.08 31.91
CA LEU A 125 9.70 24.82 31.67
C LEU A 125 9.28 24.71 30.19
N VAL A 126 8.71 25.79 29.62
CA VAL A 126 8.33 25.85 28.21
C VAL A 126 9.56 25.82 27.28
N GLU A 127 10.67 26.44 27.67
CA GLU A 127 11.92 26.45 26.91
C GLU A 127 12.63 25.09 26.93
N LEU A 128 12.50 24.32 28.02
CA LEU A 128 13.05 22.97 28.12
C LEU A 128 12.43 21.99 27.10
N LYS A 129 11.30 22.34 26.43
CA LYS A 129 10.65 21.61 25.33
C LYS A 129 10.90 20.10 25.36
N LEU A 130 10.60 19.48 26.51
CA LEU A 130 10.84 18.05 26.71
C LEU A 130 10.09 17.22 25.67
N GLU A 131 8.99 17.76 25.18
CA GLU A 131 8.18 17.25 24.08
C GLU A 131 8.97 17.07 22.77
N GLN A 132 9.88 17.97 22.40
CA GLN A 132 10.65 17.84 21.15
C GLN A 132 11.76 16.78 21.25
N VAL A 133 12.33 16.60 22.45
CA VAL A 133 13.38 15.62 22.73
C VAL A 133 12.77 14.23 22.92
N LEU A 134 11.71 14.10 23.72
CA LEU A 134 10.99 12.84 23.93
C LEU A 134 10.21 12.41 22.68
N SER A 135 9.60 13.32 21.91
CA SER A 135 8.87 12.92 20.70
C SER A 135 9.81 12.31 19.67
N SER A 136 11.07 12.77 19.56
CA SER A 136 11.99 12.17 18.57
C SER A 136 12.39 10.73 18.92
N GLU A 137 12.67 10.46 20.21
CA GLU A 137 13.02 9.11 20.67
C GLU A 137 11.79 8.20 20.81
N ILE A 138 10.65 8.74 21.26
CA ILE A 138 9.41 7.96 21.39
C ILE A 138 8.81 7.69 20.01
N ILE A 139 8.77 8.64 19.07
CA ILE A 139 8.33 8.36 17.69
C ILE A 139 9.29 7.38 17.02
N ALA A 140 10.61 7.46 17.25
CA ALA A 140 11.55 6.44 16.77
C ALA A 140 11.30 5.06 17.40
N ASN A 141 10.95 4.99 18.69
CA ASN A 141 10.66 3.74 19.39
C ASN A 141 9.24 3.18 19.11
N LEU A 142 8.26 4.03 18.82
CA LEU A 142 6.88 3.64 18.47
C LEU A 142 6.76 3.31 16.99
N SER A 143 7.47 4.02 16.11
CA SER A 143 7.47 3.78 14.66
C SER A 143 8.31 2.56 14.28
N ASP A 144 9.36 2.25 15.04
CA ASP A 144 10.21 1.08 14.78
C ASP A 144 10.81 0.45 16.05
N PRO A 145 10.02 -0.32 16.83
CA PRO A 145 10.53 -1.09 17.96
C PRO A 145 11.59 -2.13 17.55
N GLN A 146 11.62 -2.53 16.27
CA GLN A 146 12.60 -3.49 15.73
C GLN A 146 13.94 -2.82 15.45
N GLY A 147 13.96 -1.56 14.99
CA GLY A 147 15.18 -0.78 14.77
C GLY A 147 15.99 -0.52 16.05
N THR A 148 15.32 -0.32 17.18
CA THR A 148 15.99 -0.16 18.49
C THR A 148 16.53 -1.49 19.03
N LEU A 149 15.82 -2.61 18.80
CA LEU A 149 16.31 -3.95 19.09
C LEU A 149 17.52 -4.31 18.21
N GLN A 150 17.49 -3.95 16.94
CA GLN A 150 18.60 -4.14 16.01
C GLN A 150 19.85 -3.41 16.47
N LYS A 151 19.74 -2.14 16.90
CA LYS A 151 20.88 -1.38 17.46
C LYS A 151 21.43 -2.00 18.76
N LYS A 152 20.55 -2.49 19.65
CA LYS A 152 20.97 -3.17 20.89
C LYS A 152 21.69 -4.50 20.60
N LEU A 153 21.19 -5.28 19.64
CA LEU A 153 21.80 -6.55 19.24
C LEU A 153 23.13 -6.32 18.52
N LEU A 154 23.23 -5.30 17.67
CA LEU A 154 24.46 -4.90 17.00
C LEU A 154 25.53 -4.47 18.03
N ASN A 155 25.14 -3.70 19.04
CA ASN A 155 26.03 -3.34 20.16
C ASN A 155 26.46 -4.56 20.99
N GLN A 156 25.59 -5.55 21.19
CA GLN A 156 25.94 -6.80 21.85
C GLN A 156 26.94 -7.62 21.01
N VAL A 157 26.70 -7.77 19.70
CA VAL A 157 27.65 -8.44 18.79
C VAL A 157 28.99 -7.71 18.75
N GLU A 158 29.00 -6.37 18.70
CA GLU A 158 30.22 -5.56 18.79
C GLU A 158 30.96 -5.71 20.13
N SER A 159 30.23 -5.86 21.24
CA SER A 159 30.86 -6.13 22.53
C SER A 159 31.52 -7.50 22.56
N PHE A 160 30.89 -8.52 21.93
CA PHE A 160 31.45 -9.87 21.80
C PHE A 160 32.69 -9.91 20.90
N THR A 161 32.69 -9.19 19.76
CA THR A 161 33.87 -9.13 18.87
C THR A 161 35.04 -8.39 19.51
N LYS A 162 34.78 -7.38 20.35
CA LYS A 162 35.81 -6.69 21.14
C LYS A 162 36.39 -7.56 22.26
N THR A 163 35.56 -8.40 22.91
CA THR A 163 36.04 -9.33 23.95
C THR A 163 36.74 -10.59 23.41
N GLY A 164 36.49 -10.98 22.14
CA GLY A 164 37.05 -12.19 21.53
C GLY A 164 38.47 -12.05 20.97
N SER A 165 39.08 -10.86 21.01
CA SER A 165 40.36 -10.57 20.33
C SER A 165 41.58 -10.43 21.27
N LEU A 166 41.59 -11.11 22.42
CA LEU A 166 42.74 -11.12 23.35
C LEU A 166 42.92 -12.49 24.04
N SER A 167 43.43 -13.49 23.29
CA SER A 167 44.29 -14.56 23.84
C SER A 167 44.77 -15.52 22.75
N THR A 168 45.90 -15.24 22.11
CA THR A 168 46.65 -16.22 21.32
C THR A 168 47.81 -16.77 22.15
N GLY A 169 47.65 -18.00 22.65
CA GLY A 169 48.67 -18.71 23.44
C GLY A 169 48.48 -20.23 23.50
N LYS A 170 48.96 -20.92 22.46
CA LYS A 170 49.48 -22.32 22.36
C LYS A 170 48.96 -23.46 23.29
N LYS A 171 48.40 -24.54 22.67
CA LYS A 171 48.76 -26.00 22.69
C LYS A 171 47.54 -26.98 22.76
N ASP A 172 47.37 -27.78 21.70
CA ASP A 172 47.01 -29.23 21.60
C ASP A 172 45.80 -29.88 22.37
N PRO A 173 45.30 -31.07 21.94
CA PRO A 173 43.87 -31.32 21.72
C PRO A 173 43.09 -32.13 22.81
N ALA A 174 41.81 -31.72 22.98
CA ALA A 174 40.60 -32.44 23.49
C ALA A 174 40.60 -32.97 24.96
N PRO A 175 39.43 -33.23 25.62
CA PRO A 175 38.02 -32.95 25.30
C PRO A 175 37.17 -32.29 26.44
N LYS A 176 36.02 -31.70 26.04
CA LYS A 176 34.79 -31.38 26.81
C LYS A 176 34.87 -30.51 28.09
N SER A 177 34.40 -29.27 27.95
CA SER A 177 33.50 -28.63 28.93
C SER A 177 32.67 -27.55 28.25
N SER A 178 31.38 -27.50 28.58
CA SER A 178 30.41 -26.48 28.23
C SER A 178 31.01 -25.07 28.21
N GLY A 179 31.00 -24.42 27.05
CA GLY A 179 31.35 -23.02 26.94
C GLY A 179 30.09 -22.19 26.79
N ASP A 180 29.82 -21.34 27.77
CA ASP A 180 28.80 -20.28 27.85
C ASP A 180 28.92 -19.21 26.74
N ASN A 181 29.47 -19.54 25.57
CA ASN A 181 29.85 -18.58 24.55
C ASN A 181 29.58 -19.07 23.13
N GLN A 182 28.47 -19.77 22.91
CA GLN A 182 27.97 -20.07 21.57
C GLN A 182 26.72 -19.23 21.30
N LEU A 183 26.90 -18.12 20.56
CA LEU A 183 25.82 -17.24 20.13
C LEU A 183 25.02 -17.95 19.03
N ILE A 184 24.00 -18.72 19.42
CA ILE A 184 23.06 -19.34 18.48
C ILE A 184 22.06 -18.26 18.06
N TYR A 185 22.26 -17.70 16.86
CA TYR A 185 21.32 -16.73 16.30
C TYR A 185 20.18 -17.46 15.59
N GLU A 186 19.04 -17.54 16.24
CA GLU A 186 17.81 -18.08 15.65
C GLU A 186 16.95 -16.93 15.13
N LEU A 187 16.96 -16.73 13.80
CA LEU A 187 16.18 -15.68 13.15
C LEU A 187 14.75 -16.16 12.91
N HIS A 188 13.80 -15.67 13.72
CA HIS A 188 12.37 -15.88 13.48
C HIS A 188 11.83 -14.77 12.58
N TYR A 189 12.04 -14.91 11.26
CA TYR A 189 11.46 -14.00 10.28
C TYR A 189 10.12 -14.54 9.77
N LYS A 190 9.03 -13.79 9.97
CA LYS A 190 7.69 -14.09 9.41
C LYS A 190 7.42 -13.20 8.19
N PRO A 191 7.81 -13.64 6.97
CA PRO A 191 7.69 -12.81 5.76
C PRO A 191 6.24 -12.43 5.43
N GLU A 192 5.26 -13.27 5.79
CA GLU A 192 3.84 -12.95 5.58
C GLU A 192 3.39 -11.72 6.37
N GLN A 193 3.86 -11.56 7.62
CA GLN A 193 3.47 -10.42 8.44
C GLN A 193 3.99 -9.10 7.85
N VAL A 194 5.22 -9.11 7.31
CA VAL A 194 5.81 -7.92 6.69
C VAL A 194 5.05 -7.54 5.41
N LYS A 195 4.70 -8.54 4.57
CA LYS A 195 3.87 -8.32 3.39
C LYS A 195 2.48 -7.83 3.75
N PHE A 196 1.88 -8.38 4.81
CA PHE A 196 0.58 -7.96 5.32
C PHE A 196 0.60 -6.50 5.80
N LEU A 197 1.60 -6.11 6.59
CA LEU A 197 1.76 -4.72 7.04
C LEU A 197 1.99 -3.76 5.87
N GLN A 198 2.80 -4.16 4.87
CA GLN A 198 2.99 -3.36 3.66
C GLN A 198 1.68 -3.21 2.87
N SER A 199 0.93 -4.30 2.71
CA SER A 199 -0.38 -4.28 2.05
C SER A 199 -1.39 -3.43 2.82
N ALA A 200 -1.40 -3.48 4.15
CA ALA A 200 -2.27 -2.65 4.99
C ALA A 200 -1.96 -1.15 4.80
N LYS A 201 -0.68 -0.79 4.71
CA LYS A 201 -0.27 0.59 4.43
C LYS A 201 -0.66 1.05 3.02
N VAL A 202 -0.54 0.17 2.02
CA VAL A 202 -1.00 0.45 0.65
C VAL A 202 -2.52 0.66 0.63
N ALA A 203 -3.29 -0.17 1.35
CA ALA A 203 -4.74 -0.02 1.46
C ALA A 203 -5.15 1.27 2.18
N GLU A 204 -4.38 1.74 3.16
CA GLU A 204 -4.61 3.06 3.78
C GLU A 204 -4.41 4.20 2.78
N PHE A 205 -3.34 4.14 1.97
CA PHE A 205 -3.10 5.12 0.91
C PHE A 205 -4.19 5.07 -0.16
N GLU A 206 -4.64 3.88 -0.55
CA GLU A 206 -5.73 3.69 -1.51
C GLU A 206 -7.02 4.33 -0.99
N ARG A 207 -7.42 4.06 0.27
CA ARG A 207 -8.59 4.71 0.89
C ARG A 207 -8.46 6.23 0.95
N ARG A 208 -7.26 6.75 1.20
CA ARG A 208 -7.03 8.20 1.24
C ARG A 208 -7.11 8.80 -0.17
N ILE A 209 -6.56 8.12 -1.17
CA ILE A 209 -6.62 8.53 -2.58
C ILE A 209 -8.07 8.47 -3.06
N GLU A 210 -8.82 7.40 -2.77
CA GLU A 210 -10.24 7.27 -3.08
C GLU A 210 -11.05 8.42 -2.48
N LYS A 211 -10.80 8.79 -1.21
CA LYS A 211 -11.42 9.97 -0.60
C LYS A 211 -11.07 11.25 -1.37
N LEU A 212 -9.81 11.45 -1.73
CA LEU A 212 -9.39 12.63 -2.51
C LEU A 212 -9.98 12.63 -3.92
N GLU A 213 -10.10 11.48 -4.56
CA GLU A 213 -10.71 11.30 -5.88
C GLU A 213 -12.22 11.51 -5.83
N SER A 214 -12.89 11.10 -4.76
CA SER A 214 -14.31 11.39 -4.56
C SER A 214 -14.57 12.89 -4.36
N LEU A 215 -13.66 13.60 -3.68
CA LEU A 215 -13.76 15.04 -3.43
C LEU A 215 -13.44 15.90 -4.66
N ILE A 216 -12.40 15.53 -5.41
CA ILE A 216 -11.98 16.23 -6.64
C ILE A 216 -12.86 15.81 -7.83
N GLY A 217 -13.35 14.58 -7.81
CA GLY A 217 -14.19 13.96 -8.84
C GLY A 217 -13.40 13.55 -10.08
N HIS A 218 -13.50 12.28 -10.49
CA HIS A 218 -13.01 11.82 -11.78
C HIS A 218 -14.07 12.04 -12.88
N ASN A 219 -14.29 13.29 -13.27
CA ASN A 219 -15.16 13.59 -14.41
C ASN A 219 -14.38 14.40 -15.43
N GLN A 220 -13.70 13.69 -16.34
CA GLN A 220 -12.96 14.28 -17.45
C GLN A 220 -13.85 15.23 -18.27
N ASP A 221 -15.13 14.89 -18.47
CA ASP A 221 -16.08 15.75 -19.16
C ASP A 221 -16.34 17.08 -18.44
N LYS A 222 -16.53 17.06 -17.11
CA LYS A 222 -16.70 18.29 -16.31
C LYS A 222 -15.43 19.14 -16.30
N MET A 223 -14.27 18.49 -16.22
CA MET A 223 -12.98 19.17 -16.34
C MET A 223 -12.78 19.79 -17.71
N LEU A 224 -13.19 19.13 -18.79
CA LEU A 224 -13.14 19.66 -20.16
C LEU A 224 -14.07 20.87 -20.32
N THR A 225 -15.30 20.81 -19.81
CA THR A 225 -16.23 21.95 -19.83
C THR A 225 -15.63 23.17 -19.11
N LEU A 226 -15.13 22.96 -17.88
CA LEU A 226 -14.56 24.03 -17.09
C LEU A 226 -13.21 24.54 -17.65
N THR A 227 -12.42 23.67 -18.31
CA THR A 227 -11.17 24.05 -18.99
C THR A 227 -11.46 24.91 -20.21
N ASN A 228 -12.53 24.60 -20.95
CA ASN A 228 -12.96 25.42 -22.08
C ASN A 228 -13.41 26.82 -21.62
N ASP A 229 -14.13 26.90 -20.50
CA ASP A 229 -14.63 28.18 -19.98
C ASP A 229 -13.53 29.06 -19.37
N THR A 230 -12.53 28.45 -18.72
CA THR A 230 -11.48 29.19 -17.99
C THR A 230 -10.15 29.25 -18.75
N ASN A 231 -10.02 28.50 -19.84
CA ASN A 231 -8.79 28.29 -20.64
C ASN A 231 -7.59 27.83 -19.80
N GLN A 232 -7.85 27.24 -18.62
CA GLN A 232 -6.84 26.81 -17.67
C GLN A 232 -7.02 25.33 -17.35
N LYS A 233 -5.92 24.58 -17.36
CA LYS A 233 -5.90 23.10 -17.20
C LYS A 233 -5.86 22.65 -15.73
N HIS A 234 -5.76 23.58 -14.78
CA HIS A 234 -5.59 23.29 -13.35
C HIS A 234 -6.80 23.80 -12.55
N LEU A 235 -7.31 23.00 -11.61
CA LEU A 235 -8.49 23.35 -10.78
C LEU A 235 -8.34 24.69 -10.07
N LEU A 236 -7.16 24.97 -9.51
CA LEU A 236 -6.89 26.24 -8.83
C LEU A 236 -6.99 27.43 -9.77
N GLY A 237 -6.46 27.29 -10.99
CA GLY A 237 -6.59 28.30 -12.02
C GLY A 237 -8.04 28.52 -12.40
N MET A 238 -8.76 27.43 -12.65
CA MET A 238 -10.18 27.45 -13.01
C MET A 238 -11.02 28.19 -11.94
N VAL A 239 -10.79 27.90 -10.66
CA VAL A 239 -11.45 28.60 -9.53
C VAL A 239 -11.07 30.08 -9.49
N SER A 240 -9.79 30.42 -9.70
CA SER A 240 -9.36 31.82 -9.74
C SER A 240 -9.99 32.60 -10.90
N ALA A 241 -10.12 31.98 -12.08
CA ALA A 241 -10.73 32.57 -13.26
C ALA A 241 -12.26 32.68 -13.10
N LEU A 242 -12.92 31.70 -12.49
CA LEU A 242 -14.33 31.79 -12.14
C LEU A 242 -14.57 32.87 -11.09
N SER A 243 -13.73 32.94 -10.05
CA SER A 243 -13.82 33.97 -9.02
C SER A 243 -13.66 35.38 -9.59
N SER A 244 -12.73 35.59 -10.54
CA SER A 244 -12.58 36.89 -11.21
C SER A 244 -13.77 37.22 -12.12
N LYS A 245 -14.29 36.24 -12.86
CA LYS A 245 -15.52 36.40 -13.66
C LYS A 245 -16.74 36.69 -12.80
N VAL A 246 -16.90 36.02 -11.65
CA VAL A 246 -17.98 36.26 -10.69
C VAL A 246 -17.87 37.66 -10.08
N SER A 247 -16.66 38.12 -9.79
CA SER A 247 -16.44 39.49 -9.33
C SER A 247 -16.74 40.56 -10.39
N LEU A 248 -16.79 40.19 -11.67
CA LEU A 248 -17.12 41.08 -12.79
C LEU A 248 -18.63 41.07 -13.13
N LEU A 249 -19.41 40.16 -12.54
CA LEU A 249 -20.86 40.07 -12.77
C LEU A 249 -21.58 41.17 -11.98
N ASP A 250 -21.87 42.28 -12.67
CA ASP A 250 -22.79 43.32 -12.22
C ASP A 250 -24.22 42.98 -12.71
N PRO A 251 -25.20 42.78 -11.81
CA PRO A 251 -26.55 42.35 -12.20
C PRO A 251 -27.25 43.26 -13.22
N GLU A 252 -27.01 44.58 -13.17
CA GLU A 252 -27.64 45.52 -14.12
C GLU A 252 -27.15 45.34 -15.57
N GLN A 253 -25.88 44.95 -15.74
CA GLN A 253 -25.29 44.72 -17.07
C GLN A 253 -25.66 43.35 -17.62
N LEU A 254 -26.00 42.39 -16.76
CA LEU A 254 -26.37 41.03 -17.15
C LEU A 254 -27.72 41.00 -17.90
N ASP A 255 -28.73 41.72 -17.40
CA ASP A 255 -30.05 41.81 -18.04
C ASP A 255 -29.96 42.45 -19.43
N MET A 256 -29.13 43.49 -19.57
CA MET A 256 -28.92 44.15 -20.86
C MET A 256 -28.18 43.24 -21.86
N ILE A 257 -27.23 42.44 -21.39
CA ILE A 257 -26.52 41.45 -22.21
C ILE A 257 -27.45 40.30 -22.59
N GLU A 258 -28.31 39.83 -21.70
CA GLU A 258 -29.30 38.79 -21.96
C GLU A 258 -30.30 39.22 -23.04
N GLY A 259 -30.82 40.45 -22.96
CA GLY A 259 -31.69 41.00 -24.00
C GLY A 259 -31.00 41.08 -25.38
N ARG A 260 -29.72 41.47 -25.42
CA ARG A 260 -28.93 41.49 -26.67
C ARG A 260 -28.63 40.08 -27.20
N LEU A 261 -28.36 39.13 -26.30
CA LEU A 261 -28.12 37.73 -26.64
C LEU A 261 -29.38 37.07 -27.20
N HIS A 262 -30.56 37.38 -26.65
CA HIS A 262 -31.84 36.92 -27.17
C HIS A 262 -32.08 37.39 -28.61
N ILE A 263 -31.85 38.67 -28.88
CA ILE A 263 -31.95 39.25 -30.23
C ILE A 263 -30.92 38.59 -31.19
N PHE A 264 -29.71 38.31 -30.71
CA PHE A 264 -28.69 37.64 -31.51
C PHE A 264 -29.07 36.19 -31.82
N SER A 265 -29.60 35.45 -30.85
CA SER A 265 -30.09 34.08 -31.02
C SER A 265 -31.21 34.01 -32.06
N GLN A 266 -32.18 34.94 -32.00
CA GLN A 266 -33.23 35.05 -33.02
C GLN A 266 -32.66 35.30 -34.43
N LYS A 267 -31.64 36.17 -34.57
CA LYS A 267 -30.97 36.40 -35.84
C LYS A 267 -30.20 35.17 -36.34
N LEU A 268 -29.61 34.40 -35.43
CA LEU A 268 -28.90 33.16 -35.77
C LEU A 268 -29.88 32.09 -36.28
N HIS A 269 -31.04 31.95 -35.63
CA HIS A 269 -32.11 31.08 -36.13
C HIS A 269 -32.59 31.47 -37.54
N ALA A 270 -32.80 32.77 -37.80
CA ALA A 270 -33.19 33.26 -39.12
C ALA A 270 -32.11 33.05 -40.22
N ILE A 271 -30.85 32.86 -39.83
CA ILE A 271 -29.74 32.52 -40.74
C ILE A 271 -29.66 31.00 -40.95
N SER A 272 -29.88 30.21 -39.90
CA SER A 272 -29.92 28.74 -39.98
C SER A 272 -31.05 28.24 -40.88
N GLU A 273 -32.18 28.94 -40.95
CA GLU A 273 -33.26 28.59 -41.89
C GLU A 273 -32.88 28.81 -43.37
N LYS A 274 -31.80 29.55 -43.64
CA LYS A 274 -31.34 29.89 -44.99
C LYS A 274 -30.17 29.02 -45.47
N THR A 275 -29.67 28.09 -44.66
CA THR A 275 -28.55 27.22 -45.07
C THR A 275 -29.02 26.08 -45.99
N PRO A 276 -28.41 25.91 -47.18
CA PRO A 276 -28.86 24.93 -48.17
C PRO A 276 -28.53 23.48 -47.77
N VAL A 277 -29.42 22.56 -48.15
CA VAL A 277 -29.45 21.13 -47.79
C VAL A 277 -28.15 20.37 -48.12
N ASP A 278 -27.39 20.76 -49.14
CA ASP A 278 -26.12 20.10 -49.51
C ASP A 278 -25.00 20.22 -48.46
N THR A 279 -25.16 21.13 -47.51
CA THR A 279 -24.26 21.24 -46.35
C THR A 279 -24.58 20.21 -45.27
N ALA A 280 -25.80 19.66 -45.23
CA ALA A 280 -26.24 18.70 -44.22
C ALA A 280 -25.54 17.34 -44.35
N ASP A 281 -25.37 16.80 -45.57
CA ASP A 281 -24.68 15.53 -45.79
C ASP A 281 -23.19 15.61 -45.45
N LYS A 282 -22.56 16.76 -45.75
CA LYS A 282 -21.17 17.03 -45.34
C LYS A 282 -21.08 17.18 -43.83
N GLN A 283 -22.07 17.83 -43.21
CA GLN A 283 -22.15 17.99 -41.77
C GLN A 283 -22.37 16.66 -41.04
N SER A 284 -23.13 15.72 -41.62
CA SER A 284 -23.30 14.36 -41.11
C SER A 284 -21.96 13.62 -41.10
N LYS A 285 -21.23 13.63 -42.22
CA LYS A 285 -19.90 13.02 -42.32
C LYS A 285 -18.89 13.65 -41.36
N ILE A 286 -18.93 14.98 -41.18
CA ILE A 286 -18.09 15.69 -40.21
C ILE A 286 -18.47 15.32 -38.77
N SER A 287 -19.76 15.17 -38.48
CA SER A 287 -20.25 14.73 -37.17
C SER A 287 -19.81 13.31 -36.86
N GLU A 288 -19.90 12.39 -37.82
CA GLU A 288 -19.40 11.01 -37.70
C GLU A 288 -17.88 11.00 -37.45
N MET A 289 -17.10 11.77 -38.22
CA MET A 289 -15.66 11.90 -37.97
C MET A 289 -15.37 12.48 -36.59
N TYR A 290 -16.11 13.50 -36.16
CA TYR A 290 -15.94 14.10 -34.85
C TYR A 290 -16.23 13.10 -33.72
N GLN A 291 -17.26 12.26 -33.86
CA GLN A 291 -17.55 11.20 -32.89
C GLN A 291 -16.42 10.17 -32.83
N ILE A 292 -15.85 9.77 -33.96
CA ILE A 292 -14.69 8.86 -34.00
C ILE A 292 -13.48 9.51 -33.31
N VAL A 293 -13.19 10.78 -33.61
CA VAL A 293 -12.10 11.52 -32.98
C VAL A 293 -12.31 11.65 -31.47
N LYS A 294 -13.53 11.95 -31.02
CA LYS A 294 -13.86 12.05 -29.59
C LYS A 294 -13.66 10.71 -28.87
N LYS A 295 -14.03 9.58 -29.50
CA LYS A 295 -13.74 8.24 -28.96
C LYS A 295 -12.22 8.00 -28.88
N MET A 296 -11.47 8.40 -29.90
CA MET A 296 -10.01 8.24 -29.95
C MET A 296 -9.26 9.17 -28.99
N GLU A 297 -9.82 10.33 -28.65
CA GLU A 297 -9.22 11.29 -27.72
C GLU A 297 -9.05 10.69 -26.31
N SER A 298 -10.05 9.95 -25.84
CA SER A 298 -9.95 9.20 -24.58
C SER A 298 -8.81 8.17 -24.59
N LEU A 299 -8.65 7.44 -25.72
CA LEU A 299 -7.58 6.47 -25.89
C LEU A 299 -6.19 7.13 -25.99
N ASN A 300 -6.10 8.30 -26.62
CA ASN A 300 -4.85 9.02 -26.81
C ASN A 300 -4.23 9.49 -25.49
N VAL A 301 -5.04 9.81 -24.48
CA VAL A 301 -4.56 10.15 -23.13
C VAL A 301 -3.98 8.91 -22.43
N THR A 302 -4.58 7.73 -22.62
CA THR A 302 -4.15 6.49 -21.97
C THR A 302 -2.99 5.78 -22.68
N LEU A 303 -2.79 6.02 -23.99
CA LEU A 303 -1.80 5.30 -24.79
C LEU A 303 -0.35 5.49 -24.28
N PRO A 304 0.12 6.71 -23.91
CA PRO A 304 1.44 6.88 -23.32
C PRO A 304 1.62 6.09 -22.02
N GLU A 305 0.60 6.06 -21.16
CA GLU A 305 0.63 5.31 -19.89
C GLU A 305 0.71 3.80 -20.13
N VAL A 306 -0.04 3.27 -21.10
CA VAL A 306 0.02 1.86 -21.49
C VAL A 306 1.40 1.50 -22.05
N VAL A 307 2.00 2.39 -22.84
CA VAL A 307 3.36 2.19 -23.37
C VAL A 307 4.40 2.21 -22.26
N GLU A 308 4.32 3.16 -21.33
CA GLU A 308 5.22 3.23 -20.18
C GLU A 308 5.10 1.97 -19.30
N ARG A 309 3.87 1.50 -19.07
CA ARG A 309 3.61 0.24 -18.36
C ARG A 309 4.19 -0.96 -19.12
N MET A 310 4.06 -1.02 -20.44
CA MET A 310 4.68 -2.06 -21.26
C MET A 310 6.21 -2.02 -21.19
N VAL A 311 6.81 -0.84 -21.14
CA VAL A 311 8.26 -0.67 -20.97
C VAL A 311 8.72 -1.14 -19.59
N ALA A 312 7.98 -0.77 -18.53
CA ALA A 312 8.25 -1.25 -17.18
C ALA A 312 8.13 -2.78 -17.06
N LEU A 313 7.10 -3.37 -17.70
CA LEU A 313 6.84 -4.80 -17.72
C LEU A 313 7.73 -5.59 -18.70
N LYS A 314 8.51 -4.91 -19.55
CA LYS A 314 9.37 -5.54 -20.54
C LYS A 314 10.33 -6.56 -19.91
N GLY A 315 10.96 -6.20 -18.80
CA GLY A 315 11.90 -7.09 -18.10
C GLY A 315 11.22 -8.36 -17.58
N LEU A 316 9.99 -8.24 -17.08
CA LEU A 316 9.20 -9.38 -16.64
C LEU A 316 8.77 -10.26 -17.82
N HIS A 317 8.31 -9.66 -18.92
CA HIS A 317 7.97 -10.41 -20.13
C HIS A 317 9.18 -11.14 -20.73
N GLU A 318 10.37 -10.53 -20.68
CA GLU A 318 11.61 -11.17 -21.12
C GLU A 318 12.00 -12.35 -20.22
N GLN A 319 11.86 -12.20 -18.90
CA GLN A 319 12.05 -13.30 -17.96
C GLN A 319 11.03 -14.42 -18.16
N ALA A 320 9.75 -14.11 -18.40
CA ALA A 320 8.73 -15.10 -18.69
C ALA A 320 9.00 -15.85 -20.01
N LEU A 321 9.51 -15.16 -21.03
CA LEU A 321 9.93 -15.79 -22.28
C LEU A 321 11.12 -16.73 -22.06
N GLN A 322 12.12 -16.30 -21.28
CA GLN A 322 13.26 -17.15 -20.91
C GLN A 322 12.80 -18.35 -20.06
N PHE A 323 11.85 -18.16 -19.15
CA PHE A 323 11.31 -19.22 -18.32
C PHE A 323 10.72 -20.35 -19.16
N SER A 324 9.88 -20.04 -20.16
CA SER A 324 9.34 -21.05 -21.08
C SER A 324 10.45 -21.84 -21.80
N LYS A 325 11.54 -21.18 -22.21
CA LYS A 325 12.71 -21.86 -22.79
C LYS A 325 13.44 -22.74 -21.76
N THR A 326 13.63 -22.26 -20.53
CA THR A 326 14.26 -23.08 -19.49
C THR A 326 13.43 -24.30 -19.11
N VAL A 327 12.10 -24.20 -19.13
CA VAL A 327 11.19 -25.33 -18.87
C VAL A 327 11.30 -26.38 -19.97
N THR A 328 11.32 -25.97 -21.24
CA THR A 328 11.51 -26.93 -22.35
C THR A 328 12.90 -27.56 -22.34
N GLN A 329 13.95 -26.80 -22.00
CA GLN A 329 15.28 -27.36 -21.79
C GLN A 329 15.32 -28.35 -20.63
N LEU A 330 14.65 -28.05 -19.51
CA LEU A 330 14.58 -28.93 -18.35
C LEU A 330 13.85 -30.23 -18.71
N ASP A 331 12.72 -30.17 -19.42
CA ASP A 331 12.01 -31.36 -19.90
C ASP A 331 12.89 -32.23 -20.80
N LEU A 332 13.64 -31.63 -21.73
CA LEU A 332 14.61 -32.37 -22.55
C LEU A 332 15.70 -33.04 -21.72
N THR A 333 16.28 -32.35 -20.73
CA THR A 333 17.28 -32.95 -19.84
C THR A 333 16.68 -34.07 -18.98
N GLN A 334 15.43 -33.92 -18.54
CA GLN A 334 14.73 -34.94 -17.77
C GLN A 334 14.48 -36.20 -18.61
N GLN A 335 14.07 -36.04 -19.87
CA GLN A 335 13.91 -37.15 -20.81
C GLN A 335 15.25 -37.86 -21.08
N GLN A 336 16.36 -37.13 -21.21
CA GLN A 336 17.71 -37.70 -21.37
C GLN A 336 18.14 -38.48 -20.13
N ILE A 337 17.96 -37.92 -18.92
CA ILE A 337 18.25 -38.61 -17.66
C ILE A 337 17.40 -39.87 -17.52
N GLN A 338 16.12 -39.79 -17.89
CA GLN A 338 15.22 -40.95 -17.85
C GLN A 338 15.66 -42.05 -18.83
N ALA A 339 16.14 -41.69 -20.02
CA ALA A 339 16.74 -42.65 -20.96
C ALA A 339 18.01 -43.28 -20.38
N ALA A 340 18.94 -42.48 -19.84
CA ALA A 340 20.16 -42.98 -19.21
C ALA A 340 19.89 -43.92 -18.02
N ILE A 341 18.88 -43.62 -17.19
CA ILE A 341 18.44 -44.50 -16.10
C ILE A 341 17.88 -45.82 -16.65
N LYS A 342 17.09 -45.77 -17.74
CA LYS A 342 16.58 -47.00 -18.39
C LYS A 342 17.73 -47.85 -18.93
N ASP A 343 18.75 -47.24 -19.51
CA ASP A 343 19.90 -47.98 -20.04
C ASP A 343 20.79 -48.54 -18.93
N ASN A 344 21.05 -47.78 -17.85
CA ASN A 344 21.72 -48.29 -16.65
C ASN A 344 20.96 -49.49 -16.03
N LYS A 345 19.62 -49.45 -16.04
CA LYS A 345 18.79 -50.57 -15.57
C LYS A 345 18.93 -51.81 -16.47
N LYS A 346 19.08 -51.64 -17.78
CA LYS A 346 19.37 -52.77 -18.71
C LYS A 346 20.76 -53.33 -18.43
N LEU A 347 21.77 -52.47 -18.32
CA LEU A 347 23.16 -52.88 -18.05
C LEU A 347 23.24 -53.68 -16.74
N LEU A 348 22.57 -53.22 -15.67
CA LEU A 348 22.51 -53.96 -14.40
C LEU A 348 21.85 -55.33 -14.53
N LYS A 349 20.79 -55.45 -15.33
CA LYS A 349 20.15 -56.75 -15.62
C LYS A 349 21.10 -57.68 -16.40
N GLU A 350 21.79 -57.17 -17.40
CA GLU A 350 22.78 -57.94 -18.16
C GLU A 350 23.95 -58.38 -17.28
N VAL A 351 24.45 -57.49 -16.41
CA VAL A 351 25.48 -57.82 -15.42
C VAL A 351 24.97 -58.89 -14.45
N GLN A 352 23.74 -58.78 -13.94
CA GLN A 352 23.13 -59.78 -13.06
C GLN A 352 23.00 -61.14 -13.77
N GLU A 353 22.57 -61.16 -15.03
CA GLU A 353 22.47 -62.38 -15.82
C GLU A 353 23.85 -63.00 -16.09
N ASN A 354 24.84 -62.17 -16.43
CA ASN A 354 26.23 -62.60 -16.60
C ASN A 354 26.83 -63.15 -15.31
N PHE A 355 26.56 -62.53 -14.15
CA PHE A 355 26.95 -63.08 -12.86
C PHE A 355 26.28 -64.42 -12.57
N SER A 356 24.99 -64.58 -12.88
CA SER A 356 24.28 -65.86 -12.74
C SER A 356 24.88 -66.95 -13.64
N LYS A 357 25.20 -66.63 -14.90
CA LYS A 357 25.88 -67.53 -15.84
C LYS A 357 27.27 -67.90 -15.34
N ASN A 358 28.08 -66.91 -14.97
CA ASN A 358 29.43 -67.12 -14.43
C ASN A 358 29.40 -67.95 -13.14
N MET A 359 28.47 -67.71 -12.23
CA MET A 359 28.31 -68.51 -11.01
C MET A 359 27.97 -69.97 -11.31
N THR A 360 27.14 -70.21 -12.32
CA THR A 360 26.81 -71.57 -12.78
C THR A 360 28.04 -72.26 -13.39
N VAL A 361 28.83 -71.53 -14.20
CA VAL A 361 30.09 -72.04 -14.76
C VAL A 361 31.11 -72.35 -13.65
N ILE A 362 31.26 -71.45 -12.67
CA ILE A 362 32.15 -71.68 -11.51
C ILE A 362 31.68 -72.92 -10.74
N LYS A 363 30.38 -73.08 -10.49
CA LYS A 363 29.82 -74.26 -9.82
C LYS A 363 30.15 -75.54 -10.58
N ASN A 364 29.94 -75.56 -11.89
CA ASN A 364 30.26 -76.71 -12.75
C ASN A 364 31.77 -77.02 -12.76
N ASN A 365 32.61 -76.00 -12.78
CA ASN A 365 34.07 -76.15 -12.73
C ASN A 365 34.52 -76.72 -11.38
N VAL A 366 33.95 -76.25 -10.27
CA VAL A 366 34.24 -76.77 -8.93
C VAL A 366 33.78 -78.22 -8.80
N THR A 367 32.59 -78.57 -9.28
CA THR A 367 32.12 -79.97 -9.25
C THR A 367 32.98 -80.89 -10.12
N ASN A 368 33.46 -80.42 -11.28
CA ASN A 368 34.38 -81.18 -12.12
C ASN A 368 35.78 -81.34 -11.49
N LEU A 369 36.23 -80.34 -10.72
CA LEU A 369 37.46 -80.45 -9.94
C LEU A 369 37.30 -81.46 -8.80
N ASP A 370 36.15 -81.42 -8.11
CA ASP A 370 35.86 -82.31 -6.99
C ASP A 370 35.68 -83.77 -7.43
N SER A 371 35.07 -84.00 -8.60
CA SER A 371 35.00 -85.32 -9.22
C SER A 371 36.39 -85.85 -9.58
N ARG A 372 37.26 -85.04 -10.20
CA ARG A 372 38.66 -85.41 -10.48
C ARG A 372 39.48 -85.68 -9.23
N ILE A 373 39.31 -84.88 -8.17
CA ILE A 373 39.99 -85.12 -6.88
C ILE A 373 39.50 -86.44 -6.27
N SER A 374 38.21 -86.74 -6.39
CA SER A 374 37.63 -87.99 -5.90
C SER A 374 38.13 -89.21 -6.68
N GLU A 375 38.32 -89.09 -8.00
CA GLU A 375 38.93 -90.13 -8.84
C GLU A 375 40.40 -90.39 -8.48
N LEU A 376 41.16 -89.37 -8.07
CA LEU A 376 42.54 -89.49 -7.61
C LEU A 376 42.68 -90.03 -6.18
N LYS A 377 41.61 -90.05 -5.39
CA LYS A 377 41.58 -90.59 -4.02
C LYS A 377 41.26 -92.10 -3.96
N LYS A 378 40.91 -92.72 -5.08
CA LYS A 378 40.90 -94.18 -5.26
C LYS A 378 42.24 -94.64 -5.79
#